data_AF-A0A6B3ELR1-F1
#
_entry.id   AF-A0A6B3ELR1-F1
#
_cell.length_a   1.000
_cell.length_b   1.000
_cell.length_c   1.000
_cell.angle_alpha   90.00
_cell.angle_beta   90.00
_cell.angle_gamma   90.00
#
_symmetry.space_group_name_H-M   'P 1'
#
loop_
_entity.id
_entity.type
_entity.pdbx_description
1 polymer ?
#
loop_
_entity_poly.entity_id
_entity_poly.type
_entity_poly.pdbx_seq_one_letter_code
_entity_poly.pdbx_strand_id
1 'polypeptide(L)'
;LFPAPAALAALDPEQLAMPRSRRRTLLGLVDALAAGTLALGADSDWDLARARLAELPGIGPWTVEIIAMRALGDPDAFPVTDLGVRQAAEALG
;
A
#
# COMPACT_ATOMS: atom_id res chain seq x y z
N LEU A 1 15.66 -4.01 12.86
CA LEU A 1 14.27 -4.42 12.58
C LEU A 1 13.51 -3.20 12.08
N PHE A 2 12.51 -3.38 11.22
CA PHE A 2 11.65 -2.27 10.79
C PHE A 2 10.66 -1.91 11.92
N PRO A 3 10.22 -0.64 12.08
CA PRO A 3 9.29 -0.25 13.13
C PRO A 3 7.91 -0.93 13.01
N ALA A 4 7.32 -1.30 14.15
CA ALA A 4 5.93 -1.76 14.17
C ALA A 4 4.94 -0.60 13.88
N PRO A 5 3.72 -0.87 13.37
CA PRO A 5 2.73 0.17 13.09
C PRO A 5 2.44 1.09 14.29
N ALA A 6 2.32 0.53 15.50
CA ALA A 6 2.10 1.33 16.72
C ALA A 6 3.24 2.32 17.02
N ALA A 7 4.50 1.96 16.69
CA ALA A 7 5.63 2.85 16.85
C ALA A 7 5.63 3.98 15.80
N LEU A 8 5.18 3.68 14.58
CA LEU A 8 5.03 4.68 13.51
C LEU A 8 3.88 5.65 13.78
N ALA A 9 2.77 5.17 14.37
CA ALA A 9 1.61 6.00 14.71
C ALA A 9 1.94 7.08 15.76
N ALA A 10 2.96 6.84 16.60
CA ALA A 10 3.42 7.78 17.61
C ALA A 10 4.43 8.83 17.09
N LEU A 11 4.85 8.75 15.82
CA LEU A 11 5.80 9.71 15.24
C LEU A 11 5.16 11.07 15.01
N ASP A 12 5.94 12.13 15.22
CA ASP A 12 5.59 13.47 14.74
C ASP A 12 5.63 13.50 13.20
N PRO A 13 4.49 13.75 12.52
CA PRO A 13 4.42 13.82 11.07
C PRO A 13 5.38 14.83 10.43
N GLU A 14 5.78 15.89 11.13
CA GLU A 14 6.67 16.91 10.60
C GLU A 14 8.12 16.43 10.46
N GLN A 15 8.48 15.33 11.12
CA GLN A 15 9.81 14.72 10.99
C GLN A 15 9.97 13.90 9.70
N LEU A 16 8.87 13.59 9.02
CA LEU A 16 8.89 12.84 7.75
C LEU A 16 9.25 13.76 6.59
N ALA A 17 10.44 13.56 6.01
CA ALA A 17 10.96 14.31 4.87
C ALA A 17 10.25 13.96 3.54
N MET A 18 8.95 14.28 3.45
CA MET A 18 8.12 14.07 2.27
C MET A 18 6.97 15.10 2.19
N PRO A 19 6.35 15.29 1.01
CA PRO A 19 5.22 16.20 0.87
C PRO A 19 4.07 15.87 1.84
N ARG A 20 3.35 16.91 2.29
CA ARG A 20 2.25 16.78 3.26
C ARG A 20 1.18 15.76 2.84
N SER A 21 0.85 15.68 1.55
CA SER A 21 -0.09 14.70 1.01
C SER A 21 0.38 13.26 1.19
N ARG A 22 1.68 12.99 0.99
CA ARG A 22 2.28 11.67 1.17
C ARG A 22 2.37 11.30 2.64
N ARG A 23 2.69 12.26 3.53
CA ARG A 23 2.63 12.06 4.98
C ARG A 23 1.24 11.63 5.43
N ARG A 24 0.19 12.34 4.98
CA ARG A 24 -1.20 11.99 5.27
C ARG A 24 -1.56 10.58 4.80
N THR A 25 -1.13 10.20 3.60
CA THR A 25 -1.37 8.86 3.04
C THR A 25 -0.70 7.78 3.90
N LEU A 26 0.58 7.97 4.25
CA LEU A 26 1.34 7.04 5.08
C LEU A 26 0.72 6.88 6.47
N LEU A 27 0.35 7.99 7.12
CA LEU A 27 -0.24 7.94 8.46
C LEU A 27 -1.61 7.27 8.45
N GLY A 28 -2.46 7.54 7.45
CA GLY A 28 -3.72 6.83 7.31
C GLY A 28 -3.55 5.31 7.16
N LEU A 29 -2.53 4.86 6.42
CA LEU A 29 -2.17 3.44 6.34
C LEU A 29 -1.68 2.88 7.68
N VAL A 30 -0.78 3.61 8.35
CA VAL A 30 -0.24 3.21 9.66
C VAL A 30 -1.34 3.08 10.70
N ASP A 31 -2.28 4.03 10.73
CA ASP A 31 -3.42 4.02 11.65
C ASP A 31 -4.33 2.82 11.40
N ALA A 32 -4.63 2.50 10.13
CA ALA A 32 -5.45 1.34 9.78
C ALA A 32 -4.79 0.01 10.20
N LEU A 33 -3.46 -0.10 10.03
CA LEU A 33 -2.69 -1.25 10.47
C LEU A 33 -2.63 -1.35 12.00
N ALA A 34 -2.42 -0.23 12.70
CA ALA A 34 -2.34 -0.19 14.15
C ALA A 34 -3.71 -0.49 14.80
N ALA A 35 -4.81 -0.07 14.17
CA ALA A 35 -6.18 -0.36 14.61
C ALA A 35 -6.63 -1.79 14.25
N GLY A 36 -5.89 -2.52 13.42
CA GLY A 36 -6.28 -3.84 12.93
C GLY A 36 -7.46 -3.83 11.95
N THR A 37 -7.85 -2.66 11.43
CA THR A 37 -8.90 -2.53 10.41
C THR A 37 -8.38 -2.88 9.01
N LEU A 38 -7.06 -2.91 8.85
CA LEU A 38 -6.36 -3.45 7.70
C LEU A 38 -5.35 -4.51 8.17
N ALA A 39 -5.40 -5.69 7.58
CA ALA A 39 -4.39 -6.73 7.74
C ALA A 39 -3.62 -6.91 6.43
N LEU A 40 -2.28 -6.86 6.50
CA LEU A 40 -1.40 -7.13 5.37
C LEU A 40 -0.42 -8.24 5.79
N GLY A 41 -0.63 -9.43 5.28
CA GLY A 41 0.21 -10.60 5.51
C GLY A 41 -0.20 -11.76 4.62
N ALA A 42 0.57 -12.85 4.64
CA ALA A 42 0.33 -14.01 3.79
C ALA A 42 -1.04 -14.66 4.01
N ASP A 43 -1.59 -14.57 5.23
CA ASP A 43 -2.89 -15.13 5.59
C ASP A 43 -4.05 -14.11 5.44
N SER A 44 -3.79 -12.93 4.90
CA SER A 44 -4.82 -11.90 4.71
C SER A 44 -5.70 -12.21 3.49
N ASP A 45 -7.00 -11.99 3.63
CA ASP A 45 -7.94 -12.00 2.51
C ASP A 45 -7.57 -10.88 1.52
N TRP A 46 -7.19 -11.26 0.30
CA TRP A 46 -6.70 -10.32 -0.71
C TRP A 46 -7.77 -9.31 -1.14
N ASP A 47 -9.01 -9.74 -1.31
CA ASP A 47 -10.10 -8.88 -1.77
C ASP A 47 -10.49 -7.87 -0.71
N LEU A 48 -10.57 -8.32 0.55
CA LEU A 48 -10.80 -7.41 1.67
C LEU A 48 -9.64 -6.42 1.83
N ALA A 49 -8.39 -6.88 1.72
CA ALA A 49 -7.22 -6.00 1.80
C ALA A 49 -7.23 -4.95 0.68
N ARG A 50 -7.55 -5.34 -0.57
CA ARG A 50 -7.71 -4.42 -1.71
C ARG A 50 -8.79 -3.38 -1.45
N ALA A 51 -9.97 -3.81 -0.99
CA ALA A 51 -11.08 -2.91 -0.68
C ALA A 51 -10.69 -1.90 0.40
N ARG A 52 -10.06 -2.35 1.48
CA ARG A 52 -9.59 -1.48 2.58
C ARG A 52 -8.49 -0.52 2.16
N LEU A 53 -7.53 -0.97 1.34
CA LEU A 53 -6.50 -0.10 0.79
C LEU A 53 -7.09 0.98 -0.11
N ALA A 54 -8.08 0.64 -0.94
CA ALA A 54 -8.73 1.58 -1.85
C ALA A 54 -9.57 2.66 -1.15
N GLU A 55 -10.00 2.41 0.10
CA GLU A 55 -10.68 3.41 0.94
C GLU A 55 -9.71 4.48 1.50
N LEU A 56 -8.39 4.22 1.50
CA LEU A 56 -7.41 5.14 2.10
C LEU A 56 -7.06 6.32 1.17
N PRO A 57 -7.12 7.57 1.66
CA PRO A 57 -6.80 8.75 0.85
C PRO A 57 -5.35 8.72 0.32
N GLY A 58 -5.20 8.83 -1.00
CA GLY A 58 -3.90 8.85 -1.66
C GLY A 58 -3.34 7.47 -2.03
N ILE A 59 -4.08 6.40 -1.75
CA ILE A 59 -3.79 5.05 -2.28
C ILE A 59 -4.65 4.84 -3.54
N GLY A 60 -3.99 4.76 -4.69
CA GLY A 60 -4.64 4.50 -5.98
C GLY A 60 -4.53 3.04 -6.41
N PRO A 61 -5.20 2.66 -7.52
CA PRO A 61 -5.23 1.28 -8.02
C PRO A 61 -3.85 0.65 -8.20
N TRP A 62 -2.87 1.42 -8.71
CA TRP A 62 -1.49 0.94 -8.85
C TRP A 62 -0.88 0.53 -7.50
N THR A 63 -1.05 1.35 -6.46
CA THR A 63 -0.52 1.06 -5.12
C THR A 63 -1.20 -0.15 -4.50
N VAL A 64 -2.52 -0.28 -4.69
CA VAL A 64 -3.29 -1.45 -4.23
C VAL A 64 -2.72 -2.74 -4.81
N GLU A 65 -2.56 -2.81 -6.14
CA GLU A 65 -2.07 -4.01 -6.81
C GLU A 65 -0.58 -4.30 -6.52
N ILE A 66 0.25 -3.27 -6.35
CA ILE A 66 1.63 -3.47 -5.91
C ILE A 66 1.70 -4.05 -4.50
N ILE A 67 0.83 -3.61 -3.58
CA ILE A 67 0.77 -4.20 -2.22
C ILE A 67 0.26 -5.65 -2.29
N ALA A 68 -0.79 -5.93 -3.09
CA ALA A 68 -1.28 -7.29 -3.29
C ALA A 68 -0.16 -8.23 -3.80
N MET A 69 0.58 -7.80 -4.82
CA MET A 69 1.69 -8.57 -5.39
C MET A 69 2.85 -8.76 -4.40
N ARG A 70 3.32 -7.68 -3.76
CA ARG A 70 4.59 -7.68 -3.01
C ARG A 70 4.45 -7.99 -1.53
N ALA A 71 3.35 -7.58 -0.90
CA ALA A 71 3.14 -7.76 0.53
C ALA A 71 2.23 -8.96 0.84
N LEU A 72 1.19 -9.18 0.03
CA LEU A 72 0.24 -10.29 0.24
C LEU A 72 0.65 -11.57 -0.50
N GLY A 73 1.51 -11.45 -1.51
CA GLY A 73 1.96 -12.57 -2.31
C GLY A 73 0.90 -13.12 -3.27
N ASP A 74 -0.07 -12.27 -3.66
CA ASP A 74 -1.09 -12.64 -4.64
C ASP A 74 -0.42 -12.87 -6.02
N PRO A 75 -0.46 -14.11 -6.56
CA PRO A 75 0.16 -14.44 -7.83
C PRO A 75 -0.55 -13.82 -9.04
N ASP A 76 -1.80 -13.38 -8.87
CA ASP A 76 -2.65 -12.81 -9.92
C ASP A 76 -2.76 -11.27 -9.82
N ALA A 77 -2.09 -10.64 -8.85
CA ALA A 77 -2.07 -9.18 -8.73
C ALA A 77 -1.38 -8.52 -9.93
N PHE A 78 -2.04 -7.52 -10.51
CA PHE A 78 -1.61 -6.92 -11.78
C PHE A 78 -1.76 -5.39 -11.82
N PRO A 79 -0.68 -4.62 -11.60
CA PRO A 79 -0.72 -3.17 -11.64
C PRO A 79 -0.71 -2.65 -13.08
N VAL A 80 -1.87 -2.63 -13.73
CA VAL A 80 -2.04 -2.31 -15.18
C VAL A 80 -1.45 -0.96 -15.61
N THR A 81 -1.40 0.04 -14.72
CA THR A 81 -0.84 1.36 -15.02
C THR A 81 0.65 1.47 -14.74
N ASP A 82 1.30 0.38 -14.29
CA ASP A 82 2.74 0.36 -14.04
C ASP A 82 3.53 0.69 -15.30
N LEU A 83 4.49 1.61 -15.17
CA LEU A 83 5.28 2.08 -16.31
C LEU A 83 6.09 0.94 -16.93
N GLY A 84 6.69 0.07 -16.11
CA GLY A 84 7.48 -1.06 -16.59
C GLY A 84 6.61 -2.09 -17.28
N VAL A 85 5.44 -2.42 -16.72
CA VAL A 85 4.46 -3.31 -17.36
C VAL A 85 4.03 -2.77 -18.72
N ARG A 86 3.69 -1.47 -18.79
CA ARG A 86 3.25 -0.84 -20.04
C ARG A 86 4.34 -0.81 -21.11
N GLN A 87 5.57 -0.46 -20.74
CA GLN A 87 6.71 -0.47 -21.66
C GLN A 87 7.06 -1.87 -22.15
N ALA A 88 7.00 -2.88 -21.26
CA ALA A 88 7.24 -4.26 -21.64
C ALA A 88 6.14 -4.80 -22.57
N ALA A 89 4.87 -4.47 -22.29
CA ALA A 89 3.75 -4.83 -23.17
C ALA A 89 3.94 -4.22 -24.57
N GLU A 90 4.22 -2.91 -24.66
CA GLU A 90 4.48 -2.23 -25.95
C GLU A 90 5.66 -2.85 -26.72
N ALA A 91 6.70 -3.30 -26.02
CA ALA A 91 7.84 -3.97 -26.63
C ALA A 91 7.53 -5.40 -27.12
N LEU A 92 6.49 -6.05 -26.59
CA LEU A 92 6.14 -7.44 -26.87
C LEU A 92 4.93 -7.61 -27.81
N GLY A 93 4.02 -6.63 -27.89
CA GLY A 93 2.89 -6.58 -28.84
C GLY A 93 1.52 -6.39 -28.19
#